data_AF-N0B736-F1
#
_entry.id   AF-N0B736-F1
#
_cell.length_a   1.000
_cell.length_b   1.000
_cell.length_c   1.000
_cell.angle_alpha   90.00
_cell.angle_beta   90.00
_cell.angle_gamma   90.00
#
_symmetry.space_group_name_H-M   'P 1'
#
loop_
_entity.id
_entity.type
_entity.pdbx_description
1 polymer ?
#
loop_
_entity_poly.entity_id
_entity_poly.type
_entity_poly.pdbx_seq_one_letter_code
_entity_poly.pdbx_strand_id
1 'polypeptide(L)'
;MTNGRIDRMENLISREVTQLVNDIGDEIELEIFQYIDHYSVTATICPDTPPFKDYIATGSDRHSKRKAMKKALKELYLKAYYQ
;
A
#
# COMPACT_ATOMS: atom_id res chain seq x y z
N MET A 1 2.06 6.10 -21.84
CA MET A 1 3.26 5.39 -21.37
C MET A 1 3.39 5.67 -19.89
N THR A 2 2.95 4.75 -19.05
CA THR A 2 3.02 4.91 -17.58
C THR A 2 4.46 4.64 -17.14
N ASN A 3 5.16 5.69 -16.71
CA ASN A 3 6.46 5.58 -16.05
C ASN A 3 6.27 4.88 -14.71
N GLY A 4 6.27 3.55 -14.71
CA GLY A 4 6.49 2.77 -13.50
C GLY A 4 7.92 3.04 -13.03
N ARG A 5 8.08 3.82 -11.97
CA ARG A 5 9.38 3.92 -11.28
C ARG A 5 9.74 2.53 -10.81
N ILE A 6 10.77 1.96 -11.41
CA ILE A 6 11.42 0.75 -10.92
C ILE A 6 12.27 1.21 -9.74
N ASP A 7 11.75 1.05 -8.53
CA ASP A 7 12.48 1.33 -7.30
C ASP A 7 13.62 0.32 -7.19
N ARG A 8 14.84 0.73 -7.56
CA ARG A 8 16.04 -0.12 -7.48
C ARG A 8 16.37 -0.39 -6.00
N MET A 9 16.62 -1.65 -5.67
CA MET A 9 17.00 -2.10 -4.32
C MET A 9 18.21 -1.35 -3.74
N GLU A 10 19.07 -0.77 -4.59
CA GLU A 10 20.27 -0.01 -4.21
C GLU A 10 19.96 1.24 -3.36
N ASN A 11 18.71 1.74 -3.37
CA ASN A 11 18.30 2.93 -2.61
C ASN A 11 17.39 2.62 -1.41
N LEU A 12 17.21 1.34 -1.07
CA LEU A 12 16.34 0.94 0.03
C LEU A 12 17.05 1.16 1.38
N ILE A 13 16.43 1.95 2.26
CA ILE A 13 16.89 2.16 3.64
C ILE A 13 16.28 1.11 4.56
N SER A 14 14.96 0.90 4.47
CA SER A 14 14.25 -0.06 5.31
C SER A 14 12.98 -0.57 4.65
N ARG A 15 12.58 -1.77 5.08
CA ARG A 15 11.28 -2.37 4.78
C ARG A 15 10.61 -2.75 6.07
N GLU A 16 9.34 -2.45 6.19
CA GLU A 16 8.49 -2.84 7.32
C GLU A 16 7.15 -3.32 6.78
N VAL A 17 6.52 -4.24 7.52
CA VAL A 17 5.17 -4.71 7.26
C VAL A 17 4.33 -4.40 8.48
N THR A 18 3.14 -3.85 8.28
CA THR A 18 2.18 -3.59 9.36
C THR A 18 0.82 -4.10 8.94
N GLN A 19 0.14 -4.79 9.85
CA GLN A 19 -1.23 -5.25 9.64
C GLN A 19 -2.19 -4.41 10.45
N LEU A 20 -3.38 -4.17 9.89
CA LEU A 20 -4.49 -3.52 10.58
C LEU A 20 -5.81 -4.14 10.13
N VAL A 21 -6.82 -4.09 10.99
CA VAL A 21 -8.19 -4.50 10.65
C VAL A 21 -9.00 -3.23 10.49
N ASN A 22 -9.77 -3.12 9.41
CA ASN A 22 -10.66 -1.97 9.19
C ASN A 22 -11.99 -2.13 9.95
N ASP A 23 -12.84 -1.10 9.87
CA ASP A 23 -14.11 -1.05 10.62
C ASP A 23 -15.13 -2.13 10.20
N ILE A 24 -14.94 -2.78 9.04
CA ILE A 24 -15.83 -3.84 8.56
C ILE A 24 -15.23 -5.25 8.71
N GLY A 25 -14.05 -5.35 9.34
CA GLY A 25 -13.41 -6.63 9.67
C GLY A 25 -12.42 -7.16 8.64
N ASP A 26 -12.12 -6.41 7.57
CA ASP A 26 -11.12 -6.84 6.60
C ASP A 26 -9.71 -6.58 7.12
N GLU A 27 -8.85 -7.60 6.99
CA GLU A 27 -7.43 -7.51 7.26
C GLU A 27 -6.71 -6.79 6.12
N ILE A 28 -5.95 -5.76 6.47
CA ILE A 28 -5.16 -4.95 5.56
C ILE A 28 -3.69 -5.12 5.93
N GLU A 29 -2.90 -5.57 4.97
CA GLU A 29 -1.45 -5.56 5.04
C GLU A 29 -0.89 -4.29 4.38
N LEU A 30 0.00 -3.60 5.07
CA LEU A 30 0.76 -2.47 4.58
C LEU A 30 2.25 -2.85 4.50
N GLU A 31 2.74 -3.07 3.29
CA GLU A 31 4.18 -3.18 3.04
C GLU A 31 4.74 -1.78 2.76
N ILE A 32 5.63 -1.31 3.62
CA ILE A 32 6.17 0.05 3.59
C ILE A 32 7.67 -0.03 3.33
N PHE A 33 8.09 0.67 2.28
CA PHE A 33 9.46 0.83 1.87
C PHE A 33 9.90 2.27 2.11
N GLN A 34 11.00 2.43 2.83
CA GLN A 34 11.70 3.70 2.91
C GLN A 34 12.88 3.67 1.95
N TYR A 35 12.85 4.54 0.94
CA TYR A 35 13.98 4.84 0.08
C TYR A 35 14.67 6.12 0.53
N ILE A 36 15.87 6.37 0.00
CA ILE A 36 16.64 7.59 0.26
C ILE A 36 15.83 8.87 -0.04
N ASP A 37 15.01 8.86 -1.09
CA ASP A 37 14.32 10.05 -1.59
C ASP A 37 12.80 10.04 -1.33
N HIS A 38 12.20 8.92 -0.94
CA HIS A 38 10.76 8.81 -0.72
C HIS A 38 10.34 7.59 0.10
N TYR A 39 9.08 7.59 0.54
CA TYR A 39 8.39 6.41 1.04
C TYR A 39 7.46 5.87 -0.03
N SER A 40 7.43 4.55 -0.18
CA SER A 40 6.48 3.82 -1.02
C SER A 40 5.73 2.82 -0.13
N VAL A 41 4.42 2.72 -0.30
CA VAL A 41 3.55 1.85 0.49
C VAL A 41 2.64 1.08 -0.44
N THR A 42 2.60 -0.23 -0.27
CA THR A 42 1.62 -1.13 -0.88
C THR A 42 0.62 -1.53 0.20
N ALA A 43 -0.66 -1.39 -0.10
CA ALA A 43 -1.76 -1.78 0.77
C ALA A 43 -2.56 -2.90 0.09
N THR A 44 -2.83 -3.97 0.83
CA THR A 44 -3.47 -5.19 0.30
C THR A 44 -4.58 -5.67 1.22
N ILE A 45 -5.73 -6.03 0.65
CA ILE A 45 -6.76 -6.87 1.29
C ILE A 45 -6.74 -8.21 0.56
N CYS A 46 -6.56 -9.29 1.29
CA CYS A 46 -6.56 -10.68 0.81
C CYS A 46 -7.72 -11.42 1.48
N PRO A 47 -8.93 -11.42 0.88
CA PRO A 47 -10.10 -12.02 1.52
C PRO A 47 -10.05 -13.55 1.46
N ASP A 48 -10.16 -14.20 2.62
CA ASP A 48 -10.25 -15.67 2.76
C ASP A 48 -11.62 -16.24 2.36
N THR A 49 -12.52 -15.40 1.85
CA THR A 49 -13.88 -15.77 1.44
C THR A 49 -14.19 -15.29 0.03
N PRO A 50 -15.17 -15.92 -0.68
CA PRO A 50 -15.60 -15.47 -1.99
C PRO A 50 -15.93 -13.96 -1.98
N PRO A 51 -15.50 -13.17 -2.99
CA PRO A 51 -15.04 -13.63 -4.30
C PRO A 51 -13.54 -13.95 -4.41
N PHE A 52 -12.79 -14.05 -3.30
CA PHE A 52 -11.33 -14.27 -3.31
C PHE A 52 -10.59 -13.27 -4.21
N LYS A 53 -11.11 -12.03 -4.24
CA LYS A 53 -10.56 -10.97 -5.07
C LYS A 53 -9.63 -10.13 -4.22
N ASP A 54 -8.35 -10.19 -4.53
CA ASP A 54 -7.36 -9.34 -3.90
C ASP A 54 -7.57 -7.89 -4.33
N TYR A 55 -7.55 -6.99 -3.35
CA TYR A 55 -7.50 -5.56 -3.60
C TYR A 55 -6.12 -5.05 -3.24
N ILE A 56 -5.47 -4.41 -4.21
CA ILE A 56 -4.13 -3.86 -4.04
C ILE A 56 -4.08 -2.41 -4.51
N ALA A 57 -3.43 -1.55 -3.73
CA ALA A 57 -3.14 -0.19 -4.12
C ALA A 57 -1.81 0.28 -3.56
N THR A 58 -1.23 1.28 -4.22
CA THR A 58 0.06 1.85 -3.83
C THR A 58 -0.08 3.34 -3.56
N GLY A 59 0.79 3.84 -2.70
CA GLY A 59 0.88 5.25 -2.37
C GLY A 59 2.30 5.63 -2.03
N SER A 60 2.76 6.79 -2.52
CA SER A 60 4.10 7.27 -2.25
C SER A 60 4.10 8.74 -1.80
N ASP A 61 5.09 9.09 -1.00
CA ASP A 61 5.33 10.46 -0.57
C ASP A 61 6.81 10.68 -0.30
N ARG A 62 7.34 11.81 -0.77
CA ARG A 62 8.77 12.12 -0.73
C ARG A 62 9.34 12.15 0.70
N HIS A 63 8.53 12.55 1.68
CA HIS A 63 9.05 12.83 3.02
C HIS A 63 8.18 12.25 4.15
N SER A 64 7.01 11.69 3.84
CA SER A 64 6.07 11.28 4.89
C SER A 64 5.50 9.89 4.65
N LYS A 65 6.01 8.91 5.41
CA LYS A 65 5.41 7.58 5.58
C LYS A 65 3.89 7.66 5.76
N ARG A 66 3.41 8.52 6.66
CA ARG A 66 1.97 8.69 6.92
C ARG A 66 1.18 9.12 5.69
N LYS A 67 1.72 10.05 4.89
CA LYS A 67 1.03 10.49 3.66
C LYS A 67 1.04 9.39 2.59
N ALA A 68 2.14 8.64 2.47
CA ALA A 68 2.23 7.50 1.56
C ALA A 68 1.19 6.43 1.93
N MET A 69 1.11 6.05 3.21
CA MET A 69 0.08 5.14 3.74
C MET A 69 -1.34 5.65 3.47
N LYS A 70 -1.62 6.93 3.74
CA LYS A 70 -2.95 7.52 3.51
C LYS A 70 -3.35 7.45 2.03
N LYS A 71 -2.42 7.67 1.10
CA LYS A 71 -2.67 7.55 -0.35
C LYS A 71 -2.97 6.10 -0.71
N ALA A 72 -2.15 5.15 -0.25
CA ALA A 72 -2.35 3.72 -0.52
C ALA A 72 -3.71 3.24 -0.01
N LEU A 73 -4.05 3.55 1.25
CA LEU A 73 -5.34 3.18 1.86
C LEU A 73 -6.54 3.81 1.15
N LYS A 74 -6.44 5.10 0.77
CA LYS A 74 -7.53 5.77 0.05
C LYS A 74 -7.83 5.05 -1.27
N GLU A 75 -6.80 4.76 -2.07
CA GLU A 75 -6.95 4.08 -3.34
C GLU A 75 -7.40 2.62 -3.17
N LEU A 76 -6.93 1.93 -2.13
CA LEU A 76 -7.36 0.58 -1.78
C LEU A 76 -8.87 0.55 -1.51
N TYR A 77 -9.37 1.46 -0.67
CA TYR A 77 -10.79 1.54 -0.35
C TYR A 77 -11.67 1.92 -1.53
N LEU A 78 -11.19 2.81 -2.40
CA LEU A 78 -11.90 3.09 -3.64
C LEU A 78 -12.07 1.81 -4.47
N LYS A 79 -11.00 1.03 -4.65
CA LYS A 79 -11.07 -0.23 -5.41
C LYS A 79 -11.91 -1.32 -4.74
N ALA A 80 -11.85 -1.40 -3.42
CA ALA A 80 -12.50 -2.46 -2.64
C ALA A 80 -14.00 -2.24 -2.47
N TYR A 81 -14.44 -0.99 -2.24
CA TYR A 81 -15.80 -0.72 -1.77
C TYR A 81 -16.57 0.32 -2.59
N TYR A 82 -15.89 1.11 -3.43
CA TYR A 82 -16.54 2.12 -4.26
C TYR A 82 -16.40 1.74 -5.74
N GLN A 83 -17.36 0.95 -6.23
CA GLN A 83 -17.51 0.61 -7.66
C GLN A 83 -18.58 1.49 -8.31
#